data_AF-A0A2K5LVH1-F1
#
_entry.id   AF-A0A2K5LVH1-F1
#
_cell.length_a   1.000
_cell.length_b   1.000
_cell.length_c   1.000
_cell.angle_alpha   90.00
_cell.angle_beta   90.00
_cell.angle_gamma   90.00
#
_symmetry.space_group_name_H-M   'P 1'
#
loop_
_entity.id
_entity.type
_entity.pdbx_description
1 polymer ?
#
loop_
_entity_poly.entity_id
_entity_poly.type
_entity_poly.pdbx_seq_one_letter_code
_entity_poly.pdbx_strand_id
1 'polypeptide(L)'
;TQGAQEASASEMLPLLLLLLWAGALAQEQRFRLEEPESLTVQEGLCVLLPCRLPNTYPPWYNYYGYWYLEGADVPVATNDPHEEVQEETRGRFHLLWDLSSKNCSLRIRDARRRDTAVYFFQLKQKWPNFGYTSYVSSKLSVCVLALTHRPSISIPVTLESGCSRTLNCSVPWACEQGTPPIFSWMSAAPTSLGPRTTQSSVLTITPRPQDHSTNLTCQVTFPGVGVTMERTIQLNVSWMLRLPPLSTPDAPQKVTVSIFQGNSTALKILQNTSSLPVLEGQALRLLCDADGNPPAHLSWFRGFPALNATPISNTGVLELSQVGSAEEGGFTCRAQHPLGSLQISLSLFVQWKPEGGVGGVLGAVWGAGTTALVFLCVGFIFRVISTSSREA
;
A
#
# COMPACT_ATOMS: atom_id res chain seq x y z
N THR A 1 0.76 -87.67 -53.00
CA THR A 1 -0.05 -88.16 -51.87
C THR A 1 -0.29 -87.01 -50.93
N GLN A 2 -1.43 -86.34 -51.12
CA GLN A 2 -1.96 -85.35 -50.19
C GLN A 2 -2.24 -86.04 -48.85
N GLY A 3 -1.64 -85.53 -47.79
CA GLY A 3 -2.01 -85.83 -46.41
C GLY A 3 -2.30 -84.51 -45.72
N ALA A 4 -3.41 -83.87 -46.08
CA ALA A 4 -3.98 -82.81 -45.28
C ALA A 4 -4.46 -83.46 -43.98
N GLN A 5 -3.74 -83.21 -42.89
CA GLN A 5 -4.09 -83.67 -41.57
C GLN A 5 -5.28 -82.82 -41.11
N GLU A 6 -6.49 -83.33 -41.31
CA GLU A 6 -7.72 -82.79 -40.76
C GLU A 6 -7.54 -82.69 -39.24
N ALA A 7 -7.34 -81.47 -38.75
CA ALA A 7 -7.48 -81.19 -37.34
C ALA A 7 -8.93 -81.53 -36.97
N SER A 8 -9.10 -82.58 -36.16
CA SER A 8 -10.40 -83.03 -35.69
C SER A 8 -11.14 -81.86 -35.05
N ALA A 9 -12.39 -81.62 -35.46
CA ALA A 9 -13.28 -80.62 -34.86
C ALA A 9 -13.45 -80.80 -33.34
N SER A 10 -13.11 -81.97 -32.81
CA SER A 10 -13.12 -82.28 -31.38
C SER A 10 -11.92 -81.71 -30.59
N GLU A 11 -10.80 -81.38 -31.24
CA GLU A 11 -9.63 -80.77 -30.57
C GLU A 11 -9.62 -79.23 -30.66
N MET A 12 -10.29 -78.65 -31.65
CA MET A 12 -10.52 -77.18 -31.71
C MET A 12 -11.59 -76.71 -30.72
N LEU A 13 -12.56 -77.56 -30.36
CA LEU A 13 -13.62 -77.22 -29.40
C LEU A 13 -13.11 -76.85 -27.99
N PRO A 14 -12.21 -77.64 -27.35
CA PRO A 14 -11.66 -77.29 -26.04
C PRO A 14 -10.73 -76.06 -26.09
N LEU A 15 -10.02 -75.83 -27.20
CA LEU A 15 -9.22 -74.62 -27.42
C LEU A 15 -10.10 -73.37 -27.62
N LEU A 16 -11.21 -73.48 -28.36
CA LEU A 16 -12.21 -72.42 -28.46
C LEU A 16 -12.90 -72.18 -27.12
N LEU A 17 -13.21 -73.22 -26.34
CA LEU A 17 -13.74 -73.07 -24.98
C LEU A 17 -12.71 -72.40 -24.06
N LEU A 18 -11.43 -72.76 -24.10
CA LEU A 18 -10.38 -72.05 -23.35
C LEU A 18 -10.22 -70.58 -23.77
N LEU A 19 -10.37 -70.26 -25.06
CA LEU A 19 -10.36 -68.87 -25.57
C LEU A 19 -11.66 -68.11 -25.23
N LEU A 20 -12.81 -68.79 -25.21
CA LEU A 20 -14.11 -68.23 -24.80
C LEU A 20 -14.20 -68.02 -23.28
N TRP A 21 -13.50 -68.84 -22.48
CA TRP A 21 -13.38 -68.69 -21.03
C TRP A 21 -12.28 -67.70 -20.62
N ALA A 22 -11.18 -67.61 -21.37
CA ALA A 22 -10.20 -66.52 -21.23
C ALA A 22 -10.78 -65.16 -21.67
N GLY A 23 -11.82 -65.18 -22.50
CA GLY A 23 -12.61 -64.03 -22.94
C GLY A 23 -13.74 -63.62 -21.98
N ALA A 24 -13.90 -64.25 -20.81
CA ALA A 24 -14.73 -63.73 -19.72
C ALA A 24 -13.98 -62.56 -19.03
N LEU A 25 -13.80 -61.53 -19.86
CA LEU A 25 -12.99 -60.34 -19.68
C LEU A 25 -13.46 -59.52 -18.49
N ALA A 26 -12.50 -58.92 -17.77
CA ALA A 26 -12.80 -57.86 -16.82
C ALA A 26 -13.75 -56.82 -17.46
N GLN A 27 -14.95 -56.68 -16.90
CA GLN A 27 -15.96 -55.76 -17.43
C GLN A 27 -15.58 -54.33 -17.03
N GLU A 28 -14.97 -53.58 -17.95
CA GLU A 28 -14.66 -52.16 -17.78
C GLU A 28 -15.87 -51.31 -18.18
N GLN A 29 -16.49 -50.62 -17.22
CA GLN A 29 -17.59 -49.70 -17.47
C GLN A 29 -17.10 -48.26 -17.50
N ARG A 30 -17.51 -47.48 -18.51
CA ARG A 30 -17.10 -46.08 -18.64
C ARG A 30 -18.18 -45.13 -18.15
N PHE A 31 -17.78 -44.09 -17.44
CA PHE A 31 -18.67 -43.00 -17.02
C PHE A 31 -18.04 -41.64 -17.30
N ARG A 32 -18.86 -40.61 -17.52
CA ARG A 32 -18.36 -39.25 -17.79
C ARG A 32 -18.21 -38.48 -16.48
N LEU A 33 -17.11 -37.76 -16.32
CA LEU A 33 -16.95 -36.79 -15.24
C LEU A 33 -17.91 -35.61 -15.49
N GLU A 34 -18.51 -35.09 -14.42
CA GLU A 34 -19.22 -33.81 -14.48
C GLU A 34 -18.22 -32.70 -14.84
N GLU A 35 -18.67 -31.70 -15.60
CA GLU A 35 -17.87 -30.59 -16.16
C GLU A 35 -16.76 -30.06 -15.22
N PRO A 36 -15.61 -29.60 -15.76
CA PRO A 36 -15.25 -29.42 -17.18
C PRO A 36 -14.30 -30.49 -17.74
N GLU A 37 -14.23 -30.64 -19.07
CA GLU A 37 -13.32 -31.56 -19.77
C GLU A 37 -11.86 -31.09 -19.78
N SER A 38 -11.64 -29.79 -19.56
CA SER A 38 -10.31 -29.23 -19.36
C SER A 38 -10.32 -28.12 -18.32
N LEU A 39 -9.20 -27.97 -17.62
CA LEU A 39 -8.97 -26.97 -16.58
C LEU A 39 -7.67 -26.23 -16.86
N THR A 40 -7.71 -24.91 -16.79
CA THR A 40 -6.51 -24.08 -16.86
C THR A 40 -6.29 -23.41 -15.51
N VAL A 41 -5.06 -23.49 -15.01
CA VAL A 41 -4.67 -23.00 -13.68
C VAL A 41 -3.28 -22.39 -13.75
N GLN A 42 -2.96 -21.47 -12.85
CA GLN A 42 -1.60 -20.93 -12.76
C GLN A 42 -0.73 -21.72 -11.78
N GLU A 43 0.57 -21.61 -11.99
CA GLU A 43 1.59 -22.21 -11.15
C GLU A 43 1.53 -21.69 -9.71
N GLY A 44 1.65 -22.60 -8.73
CA GLY A 44 1.51 -22.29 -7.30
C GLY A 44 0.09 -22.28 -6.77
N LEU A 45 -0.93 -22.41 -7.64
CA LEU A 45 -2.33 -22.52 -7.22
C LEU A 45 -2.73 -23.97 -6.95
N CYS A 46 -3.98 -24.16 -6.52
CA CYS A 46 -4.56 -25.48 -6.33
C CYS A 46 -5.51 -25.80 -7.47
N VAL A 47 -5.50 -27.06 -7.85
CA VAL A 47 -6.42 -27.61 -8.84
C VAL A 47 -7.39 -28.51 -8.11
N LEU A 48 -8.68 -28.36 -8.41
CA LEU A 48 -9.70 -29.32 -8.01
C LEU A 48 -10.28 -29.92 -9.28
N LEU A 49 -10.01 -31.20 -9.52
CA LEU A 49 -10.62 -31.96 -10.59
C LEU A 49 -11.90 -32.57 -10.02
N PRO A 50 -13.08 -32.03 -10.38
CA PRO A 50 -14.33 -32.52 -9.85
C PRO A 50 -14.59 -33.95 -10.34
N CYS A 51 -15.04 -34.81 -9.43
CA CYS A 51 -15.47 -36.16 -9.78
C CYS A 51 -16.62 -36.57 -8.86
N ARG A 52 -17.69 -37.04 -9.49
CA ARG A 52 -18.85 -37.60 -8.82
C ARG A 52 -19.15 -38.99 -9.40
N LEU A 53 -19.32 -39.95 -8.50
CA LEU A 53 -19.63 -41.32 -8.93
C LEU A 53 -21.11 -41.45 -9.36
N PRO A 54 -21.42 -42.18 -10.46
CA PRO A 54 -22.76 -42.21 -11.05
C PRO A 54 -23.81 -43.03 -10.23
N ASN A 55 -23.45 -44.20 -9.71
CA ASN A 55 -24.40 -45.16 -9.11
C ASN A 55 -24.31 -45.25 -7.58
N THR A 56 -25.29 -45.91 -6.96
CA THR A 56 -25.26 -46.31 -5.54
C THR A 56 -24.51 -47.64 -5.44
N TYR A 57 -23.33 -47.60 -4.83
CA TYR A 57 -22.47 -48.77 -4.71
C TYR A 57 -22.90 -49.62 -3.50
N PRO A 58 -23.07 -50.95 -3.66
CA PRO A 58 -23.42 -51.82 -2.55
C PRO A 58 -22.42 -51.67 -1.38
N PRO A 59 -22.87 -51.42 -0.14
CA PRO A 59 -21.99 -51.10 1.00
C PRO A 59 -21.14 -52.27 1.51
N TRP A 60 -21.48 -53.48 1.09
CA TRP A 60 -20.86 -54.76 1.45
C TRP A 60 -19.45 -54.95 0.84
N TYR A 61 -19.02 -54.03 -0.03
CA TYR A 61 -17.77 -54.13 -0.77
C TYR A 61 -16.81 -52.99 -0.43
N ASN A 62 -15.53 -53.32 -0.44
CA ASN A 62 -14.46 -52.33 -0.39
C ASN A 62 -14.21 -51.80 -1.81
N TYR A 63 -14.38 -50.48 -1.95
CA TYR A 63 -14.08 -49.76 -3.18
C TYR A 63 -12.85 -48.90 -3.01
N TYR A 64 -11.99 -48.96 -4.01
CA TYR A 64 -10.80 -48.17 -4.07
C TYR A 64 -10.82 -47.32 -5.33
N GLY A 65 -10.55 -46.03 -5.16
CA GLY A 65 -10.46 -45.05 -6.22
C GLY A 65 -9.01 -44.72 -6.51
N TYR A 66 -8.67 -44.65 -7.80
CA TYR A 66 -7.33 -44.39 -8.27
C TYR A 66 -7.40 -43.28 -9.32
N TRP A 67 -6.58 -42.25 -9.16
CA TRP A 67 -6.34 -41.28 -10.22
C TRP A 67 -5.06 -41.64 -10.94
N TYR A 68 -5.09 -41.62 -12.27
CA TYR A 68 -3.95 -41.90 -13.12
C TYR A 68 -3.66 -40.73 -14.06
N LEU A 69 -2.39 -40.66 -14.46
CA LEU A 69 -1.95 -39.94 -15.63
C LEU A 69 -2.14 -40.83 -16.87
N GLU A 70 -2.55 -40.24 -17.98
CA GLU A 70 -2.64 -40.96 -19.26
C GLU A 70 -1.27 -41.53 -19.64
N GLY A 71 -1.22 -42.86 -19.83
CA GLY A 71 0.02 -43.58 -20.14
C GLY A 71 0.86 -43.97 -18.92
N ALA A 72 0.40 -43.72 -17.69
CA ALA A 72 1.06 -44.17 -16.47
C ALA A 72 0.38 -45.41 -15.88
N ASP A 73 1.20 -46.37 -15.43
CA ASP A 73 0.74 -47.59 -14.77
C ASP A 73 0.56 -47.41 -13.24
N VAL A 74 1.19 -46.39 -12.66
CA VAL A 74 1.16 -46.07 -11.23
C VAL A 74 0.20 -44.90 -10.98
N PRO A 75 -0.70 -44.97 -9.98
CA PRO A 75 -1.63 -43.88 -9.70
C PRO A 75 -0.93 -42.66 -9.10
N VAL A 76 -1.46 -41.48 -9.40
CA VAL A 76 -1.02 -40.21 -8.78
C VAL A 76 -1.64 -39.97 -7.41
N ALA A 77 -2.80 -40.57 -7.14
CA ALA A 77 -3.49 -40.57 -5.85
C ALA A 77 -4.43 -41.77 -5.74
N THR A 78 -4.49 -42.39 -4.57
CA THR A 78 -5.40 -43.50 -4.28
C THR A 78 -5.77 -43.54 -2.80
N ASN A 79 -6.90 -44.16 -2.48
CA ASN A 79 -7.29 -44.50 -1.10
C ASN A 79 -7.00 -45.98 -0.76
N ASP A 80 -6.42 -46.76 -1.68
CA ASP A 80 -5.98 -48.14 -1.41
C ASP A 80 -4.69 -48.11 -0.56
N PRO A 81 -4.72 -48.63 0.69
CA PRO A 81 -3.53 -48.64 1.54
C PRO A 81 -2.44 -49.60 1.05
N HIS A 82 -2.75 -50.46 0.08
CA HIS A 82 -1.82 -51.45 -0.47
C HIS A 82 -1.14 -51.01 -1.79
N GLU A 83 -1.53 -49.86 -2.33
CA GLU A 83 -1.02 -49.37 -3.61
C GLU A 83 -0.07 -48.18 -3.37
N GLU A 84 1.06 -48.19 -4.06
CA GLU A 84 1.99 -47.06 -4.04
C GLU A 84 1.55 -45.97 -5.02
N VAL A 85 1.80 -44.72 -4.66
CA VAL A 85 1.56 -43.57 -5.54
C VAL A 85 2.86 -43.08 -6.14
N GLN A 86 2.78 -42.43 -7.29
CA GLN A 86 3.94 -41.82 -7.94
C GLN A 86 4.67 -40.88 -6.98
N GLU A 87 5.99 -41.05 -6.83
CA GLU A 87 6.78 -40.32 -5.83
C GLU A 87 6.73 -38.79 -6.05
N GLU A 88 6.61 -38.33 -7.29
CA GLU A 88 6.52 -36.91 -7.62
C GLU A 88 5.20 -36.21 -7.21
N THR A 89 4.13 -36.98 -7.04
CA THR A 89 2.80 -36.49 -6.67
C THR A 89 2.51 -36.69 -5.18
N ARG A 90 3.32 -37.53 -4.51
CA ARG A 90 3.22 -37.84 -3.08
C ARG A 90 3.16 -36.57 -2.24
N GLY A 91 2.13 -36.47 -1.40
CA GLY A 91 1.91 -35.35 -0.48
C GLY A 91 1.32 -34.08 -1.09
N ARG A 92 1.26 -33.94 -2.43
CA ARG A 92 0.62 -32.81 -3.12
C ARG A 92 -0.74 -33.17 -3.73
N PHE A 93 -0.86 -34.40 -4.21
CA PHE A 93 -2.05 -34.92 -4.85
C PHE A 93 -2.86 -35.68 -3.80
N HIS A 94 -4.12 -35.28 -3.64
CA HIS A 94 -5.02 -35.83 -2.62
C HIS A 94 -6.35 -36.21 -3.25
N LEU A 95 -6.70 -37.49 -3.16
CA LEU A 95 -8.02 -37.98 -3.48
C LEU A 95 -9.00 -37.58 -2.35
N LEU A 96 -10.02 -36.81 -2.70
CA LEU A 96 -11.15 -36.49 -1.83
C LEU A 96 -12.20 -37.60 -1.96
N TRP A 97 -11.99 -38.68 -1.20
CA TRP A 97 -12.83 -39.87 -1.23
C TRP A 97 -13.94 -39.82 -0.18
N ASP A 98 -15.19 -39.90 -0.64
CA ASP A 98 -16.33 -40.20 0.22
C ASP A 98 -17.45 -40.87 -0.59
N LEU A 99 -17.75 -42.12 -0.28
CA LEU A 99 -18.81 -42.88 -0.93
C LEU A 99 -20.21 -42.30 -0.66
N SER A 100 -20.43 -41.68 0.50
CA SER A 100 -21.74 -41.15 0.90
C SER A 100 -22.12 -39.93 0.09
N SER A 101 -21.18 -38.97 -0.04
CA SER A 101 -21.33 -37.82 -0.95
C SER A 101 -20.97 -38.14 -2.40
N LYS A 102 -20.57 -39.39 -2.70
CA LYS A 102 -20.10 -39.87 -4.01
C LYS A 102 -18.91 -39.07 -4.55
N ASN A 103 -18.09 -38.52 -3.66
CA ASN A 103 -16.96 -37.69 -4.00
C ASN A 103 -15.74 -38.55 -4.35
N CYS A 104 -15.18 -38.31 -5.53
CA CYS A 104 -13.94 -38.91 -6.03
C CYS A 104 -12.96 -37.84 -6.54
N SER A 105 -13.16 -36.58 -6.15
CA SER A 105 -12.44 -35.43 -6.72
C SER A 105 -10.95 -35.48 -6.40
N LEU A 106 -10.10 -35.10 -7.33
CA LEU A 106 -8.65 -34.97 -7.10
C LEU A 106 -8.31 -33.53 -6.77
N ARG A 107 -7.63 -33.33 -5.65
CA ARG A 107 -7.06 -32.03 -5.27
C ARG A 107 -5.55 -32.05 -5.46
N ILE A 108 -5.03 -31.11 -6.24
CA ILE A 108 -3.60 -30.91 -6.47
C ILE A 108 -3.19 -29.63 -5.76
N ARG A 109 -2.21 -29.71 -4.85
CA ARG A 109 -1.61 -28.57 -4.16
C ARG A 109 -0.34 -28.11 -4.88
N ASP A 110 -0.09 -26.80 -4.81
CA ASP A 110 1.11 -26.17 -5.36
C ASP A 110 1.39 -26.62 -6.81
N ALA A 111 0.41 -26.38 -7.69
CA ALA A 111 0.43 -26.83 -9.08
C ALA A 111 1.71 -26.37 -9.80
N ARG A 112 2.36 -27.28 -10.51
CA ARG A 112 3.61 -27.04 -11.23
C ARG A 112 3.36 -27.15 -12.73
N ARG A 113 4.16 -26.49 -13.57
CA ARG A 113 4.02 -26.65 -15.04
C ARG A 113 4.02 -28.11 -15.50
N ARG A 114 4.84 -28.94 -14.86
CA ARG A 114 4.94 -30.39 -15.13
C ARG A 114 3.69 -31.19 -14.78
N ASP A 115 2.80 -30.65 -13.95
CA ASP A 115 1.51 -31.29 -13.63
C ASP A 115 0.49 -31.13 -14.79
N THR A 116 0.87 -30.43 -15.87
CA THR A 116 0.08 -30.33 -17.12
C THR A 116 -0.03 -31.70 -17.79
N ALA A 117 -1.21 -32.30 -17.73
CA ALA A 117 -1.39 -33.67 -18.22
C ALA A 117 -2.86 -34.09 -18.44
N VAL A 118 -2.93 -35.28 -19.04
CA VAL A 118 -4.02 -36.24 -19.17
C VAL A 118 -4.50 -36.91 -17.87
N TYR A 119 -5.59 -36.54 -17.17
CA TYR A 119 -6.01 -37.27 -15.95
C TYR A 119 -7.28 -38.10 -16.16
N PHE A 120 -7.35 -39.26 -15.51
CA PHE A 120 -8.59 -40.05 -15.43
C PHE A 120 -8.69 -40.80 -14.10
N PHE A 121 -9.91 -41.07 -13.68
CA PHE A 121 -10.23 -41.80 -12.46
C PHE A 121 -10.64 -43.23 -12.78
N GLN A 122 -10.22 -44.16 -11.94
CA GLN A 122 -10.63 -45.55 -11.98
C GLN A 122 -11.13 -45.99 -10.61
N LEU A 123 -12.32 -46.56 -10.56
CA LEU A 123 -12.87 -47.25 -9.41
C LEU A 123 -12.61 -48.74 -9.57
N LYS A 124 -11.92 -49.37 -8.63
CA LYS A 124 -11.79 -50.82 -8.56
C LYS A 124 -12.52 -51.34 -7.34
N GLN A 125 -13.25 -52.42 -7.55
CA GLN A 125 -13.83 -53.22 -6.48
C GLN A 125 -12.88 -54.37 -6.19
N LYS A 126 -12.47 -54.58 -4.93
CA LYS A 126 -11.57 -55.69 -4.56
C LYS A 126 -12.39 -56.85 -3.98
N TRP A 127 -12.38 -57.98 -4.68
CA TRP A 127 -12.95 -59.26 -4.24
C TRP A 127 -11.84 -60.32 -4.09
N PRO A 128 -11.98 -61.30 -3.18
CA PRO A 128 -11.01 -62.39 -3.07
C PRO A 128 -11.01 -63.37 -4.25
N ASN A 129 -12.16 -63.69 -4.87
CA ASN A 129 -12.27 -64.87 -5.76
C ASN A 129 -13.22 -64.74 -6.99
N PHE A 130 -13.76 -63.56 -7.31
CA PHE A 130 -14.56 -63.33 -8.52
C PHE A 130 -14.09 -62.04 -9.19
N GLY A 131 -13.99 -62.06 -10.53
CA GLY A 131 -13.32 -61.04 -11.34
C GLY A 131 -13.66 -59.57 -11.01
N TYR A 132 -12.71 -58.70 -11.28
CA TYR A 132 -12.77 -57.27 -10.96
C TYR A 132 -13.74 -56.53 -11.90
N THR A 133 -14.77 -55.90 -11.35
CA THR A 133 -15.49 -54.84 -12.08
C THR A 133 -14.72 -53.55 -11.88
N SER A 134 -14.35 -52.89 -12.98
CA SER A 134 -13.67 -51.60 -12.94
C SER A 134 -14.50 -50.53 -13.65
N TYR A 135 -14.60 -49.35 -13.03
CA TYR A 135 -15.27 -48.21 -13.65
C TYR A 135 -14.23 -47.15 -13.98
N VAL A 136 -14.18 -46.71 -15.23
CA VAL A 136 -13.20 -45.74 -15.71
C VAL A 136 -13.92 -44.46 -16.11
N SER A 137 -13.43 -43.34 -15.62
CA SER A 137 -14.00 -42.04 -15.96
C SER A 137 -13.57 -41.58 -17.35
N SER A 138 -14.27 -40.58 -17.90
CA SER A 138 -13.75 -39.79 -19.00
C SER A 138 -12.47 -39.08 -18.59
N LYS A 139 -11.63 -38.77 -19.58
CA LYS A 139 -10.37 -38.05 -19.39
C LYS A 139 -10.61 -36.56 -19.18
N LEU A 140 -9.79 -35.93 -18.35
CA LEU A 140 -9.80 -34.49 -18.04
C LEU A 140 -8.41 -33.91 -18.22
N SER A 141 -8.28 -32.90 -19.08
CA SER A 141 -7.00 -32.25 -19.36
C SER A 141 -6.74 -31.09 -18.40
N VAL A 142 -5.58 -31.08 -17.74
CA VAL A 142 -5.15 -29.96 -16.90
C VAL A 142 -4.00 -29.24 -17.58
N CYS A 143 -4.09 -27.92 -17.70
CA CYS A 143 -3.02 -27.05 -18.22
C CYS A 143 -2.57 -26.07 -17.14
N VAL A 144 -1.30 -26.15 -16.74
CA VAL A 144 -0.70 -25.28 -15.72
C VAL A 144 0.16 -24.22 -16.41
N LEU A 145 -0.28 -22.97 -16.34
CA LEU A 145 0.40 -21.81 -16.90
C LEU A 145 1.38 -21.20 -15.91
N ALA A 146 2.32 -20.40 -16.44
CA ALA A 146 3.17 -19.56 -15.60
C ALA A 146 2.32 -18.62 -14.73
N LEU A 147 2.75 -18.41 -13.49
CA LEU A 147 2.13 -17.44 -12.61
C LEU A 147 2.34 -16.01 -13.14
N THR A 148 1.24 -15.30 -13.40
CA THR A 148 1.28 -13.90 -13.90
C THR A 148 0.62 -12.91 -12.94
N HIS A 149 -0.15 -13.40 -11.97
CA HIS A 149 -0.81 -12.55 -10.99
C HIS A 149 0.21 -11.90 -10.06
N ARG A 150 0.03 -10.59 -9.84
CA ARG A 150 0.85 -9.81 -8.91
C ARG A 150 0.12 -9.64 -7.57
N PRO A 151 0.85 -9.56 -6.45
CA PRO A 151 0.23 -9.28 -5.16
C PRO A 151 -0.42 -7.90 -5.15
N SER A 152 -1.44 -7.73 -4.30
CA SER A 152 -2.14 -6.46 -4.11
C SER A 152 -1.70 -5.83 -2.79
N ILE A 153 -1.33 -4.55 -2.82
CA ILE A 153 -1.05 -3.78 -1.61
C ILE A 153 -2.26 -2.90 -1.33
N SER A 154 -2.92 -3.13 -0.20
CA SER A 154 -4.07 -2.35 0.23
C SER A 154 -3.69 -1.34 1.31
N ILE A 155 -4.15 -0.11 1.09
CA ILE A 155 -4.02 1.02 2.02
C ILE A 155 -5.45 1.43 2.42
N PRO A 156 -5.90 1.18 3.65
CA PRO A 156 -7.31 1.37 4.02
C PRO A 156 -7.73 2.85 4.10
N VAL A 157 -6.79 3.75 4.41
CA VAL A 157 -7.01 5.20 4.57
C VAL A 157 -5.77 5.95 4.07
N THR A 158 -5.92 7.21 3.66
CA THR A 158 -4.81 8.11 3.33
C THR A 158 -3.73 8.09 4.42
N LEU A 159 -2.47 8.01 4.00
CA LEU A 159 -1.33 8.00 4.89
C LEU A 159 -1.07 9.42 5.40
N GLU A 160 -1.26 9.67 6.68
CA GLU A 160 -0.98 10.97 7.29
C GLU A 160 0.38 10.95 7.96
N SER A 161 1.20 11.99 7.72
CA SER A 161 2.53 12.11 8.32
C SER A 161 2.47 12.02 9.84
N GLY A 162 3.30 11.16 10.43
CA GLY A 162 3.40 10.96 11.88
C GLY A 162 2.36 10.02 12.49
N CYS A 163 1.33 9.62 11.73
CA CYS A 163 0.33 8.68 12.19
C CYS A 163 0.70 7.24 11.78
N SER A 164 0.83 6.35 12.76
CA SER A 164 1.05 4.93 12.47
C SER A 164 -0.15 4.35 11.70
N ARG A 165 0.15 3.59 10.64
CA ARG A 165 -0.83 2.98 9.74
C ARG A 165 -0.39 1.57 9.35
N THR A 166 -1.38 0.70 9.23
CA THR A 166 -1.20 -0.70 8.87
C THR A 166 -1.57 -0.92 7.40
N LEU A 167 -0.63 -1.49 6.65
CA LEU A 167 -0.73 -1.89 5.25
C LEU A 167 -0.86 -3.42 5.18
N ASN A 168 -1.58 -3.91 4.18
CA ASN A 168 -1.71 -5.34 3.95
C ASN A 168 -1.32 -5.69 2.50
N CYS A 169 -0.56 -6.75 2.34
CA CYS A 169 -0.22 -7.34 1.06
C CYS A 169 -0.95 -8.67 0.91
N SER A 170 -1.89 -8.73 -0.05
CA SER A 170 -2.73 -9.90 -0.28
C SER A 170 -2.40 -10.60 -1.60
N VAL A 171 -2.52 -11.93 -1.57
CA VAL A 171 -2.43 -12.81 -2.73
C VAL A 171 -3.73 -13.60 -2.83
N PRO A 172 -4.74 -13.12 -3.58
CA PRO A 172 -6.09 -13.70 -3.60
C PRO A 172 -6.15 -15.12 -4.19
N TRP A 173 -5.03 -15.60 -4.69
CA TRP A 173 -4.89 -16.86 -5.39
C TRP A 173 -4.13 -17.90 -4.55
N ALA A 174 -3.61 -17.54 -3.37
CA ALA A 174 -2.98 -18.53 -2.49
C ALA A 174 -4.05 -19.50 -1.94
N CYS A 175 -3.74 -20.79 -1.94
CA CYS A 175 -4.66 -21.79 -1.39
C CYS A 175 -4.56 -21.88 0.13
N GLU A 176 -5.71 -22.06 0.79
CA GLU A 176 -5.76 -22.29 2.24
C GLU A 176 -5.07 -23.59 2.68
N GLN A 177 -5.16 -24.66 1.89
CA GLN A 177 -4.55 -25.96 2.19
C GLN A 177 -3.23 -26.20 1.44
N GLY A 178 -2.71 -25.22 0.70
CA GLY A 178 -1.42 -25.30 0.01
C GLY A 178 -0.25 -24.95 0.93
N THR A 179 0.97 -24.88 0.39
CA THR A 179 2.10 -24.41 1.18
C THR A 179 1.99 -22.89 1.41
N PRO A 180 2.03 -22.39 2.66
CA PRO A 180 1.84 -20.96 2.93
C PRO A 180 2.86 -20.06 2.21
N PRO A 181 2.43 -18.95 1.60
CA PRO A 181 3.34 -18.00 0.96
C PRO A 181 4.14 -17.21 1.99
N ILE A 182 5.37 -16.85 1.62
CA ILE A 182 6.29 -16.06 2.44
C ILE A 182 6.28 -14.61 1.93
N PHE A 183 5.94 -13.67 2.81
CA PHE A 183 5.86 -12.24 2.48
C PHE A 183 7.12 -11.51 2.94
N SER A 184 7.56 -10.52 2.17
CA SER A 184 8.68 -9.66 2.52
C SER A 184 8.44 -8.25 1.98
N TRP A 185 8.94 -7.25 2.70
CA TRP A 185 8.75 -5.85 2.35
C TRP A 185 10.10 -5.18 2.12
N MET A 186 10.18 -4.38 1.07
CA MET A 186 11.35 -3.56 0.73
C MET A 186 10.89 -2.11 0.53
N SER A 187 11.62 -1.15 1.09
CA SER A 187 11.33 0.27 0.94
C SER A 187 12.60 1.02 0.56
N ALA A 188 12.47 1.99 -0.34
CA ALA A 188 13.53 2.95 -0.62
C ALA A 188 13.73 3.96 0.54
N ALA A 189 12.77 4.08 1.46
CA ALA A 189 12.86 4.85 2.69
C ALA A 189 13.18 3.91 3.87
N PRO A 190 14.45 3.80 4.31
CA PRO A 190 14.84 2.82 5.33
C PRO A 190 14.25 3.12 6.70
N THR A 191 13.95 4.40 6.98
CA THR A 191 13.54 4.87 8.30
C THR A 191 12.05 4.64 8.60
N SER A 192 11.23 4.27 7.60
CA SER A 192 9.80 3.95 7.79
C SER A 192 9.55 2.46 8.07
N LEU A 193 10.54 1.60 7.77
CA LEU A 193 10.49 0.17 8.05
C LEU A 193 11.09 -0.07 9.44
N GLY A 194 10.25 -0.41 10.41
CA GLY A 194 10.72 -0.85 11.72
C GLY A 194 11.63 -2.09 11.62
N PRO A 195 12.51 -2.35 12.61
CA PRO A 195 13.64 -3.29 12.47
C PRO A 195 13.30 -4.79 12.39
N ARG A 196 12.04 -5.22 12.19
CA ARG A 196 11.63 -6.61 12.50
C ARG A 196 10.55 -7.29 11.65
N THR A 197 10.01 -6.67 10.61
CA THR A 197 8.88 -7.26 9.87
C THR A 197 9.30 -7.86 8.53
N THR A 198 10.05 -8.97 8.53
CA THR A 198 10.57 -9.58 7.30
C THR A 198 9.81 -10.81 6.80
N GLN A 199 8.70 -11.21 7.45
CA GLN A 199 7.94 -12.43 7.10
C GLN A 199 6.41 -12.30 7.28
N SER A 200 5.85 -11.09 7.15
CA SER A 200 4.42 -10.83 7.41
C SER A 200 3.74 -10.18 6.20
N SER A 201 2.51 -10.60 5.89
CA SER A 201 1.64 -9.92 4.93
C SER A 201 1.22 -8.53 5.41
N VAL A 202 1.32 -8.28 6.72
CA VAL A 202 0.95 -7.03 7.37
C VAL A 202 2.20 -6.23 7.72
N LEU A 203 2.21 -4.96 7.32
CA LEU A 203 3.29 -4.00 7.60
C LEU A 203 2.72 -2.76 8.29
N THR A 204 3.30 -2.38 9.42
CA THR A 204 2.96 -1.13 10.12
C THR A 204 4.04 -0.09 9.88
N ILE A 205 3.67 1.07 9.36
CA ILE A 205 4.57 2.20 9.09
C ILE A 205 4.10 3.46 9.80
N THR A 206 5.05 4.33 10.15
CA THR A 206 4.78 5.71 10.57
C THR A 206 5.39 6.63 9.50
N PRO A 207 4.61 7.06 8.49
CA PRO A 207 5.15 7.77 7.34
C PRO A 207 5.57 9.19 7.73
N ARG A 208 6.60 9.72 7.07
CA ARG A 208 7.06 11.11 7.18
C ARG A 208 6.85 11.84 5.85
N PRO A 209 6.94 13.18 5.82
CA PRO A 209 6.78 13.95 4.58
C PRO A 209 7.82 13.53 3.52
N GLN A 210 9.04 13.18 3.95
CA GLN A 210 10.13 12.76 3.04
C GLN A 210 9.87 11.39 2.40
N ASP A 211 8.97 10.59 2.96
CA ASP A 211 8.64 9.27 2.43
C ASP A 211 7.63 9.36 1.27
N HIS A 212 7.14 10.57 0.94
CA HIS A 212 6.28 10.81 -0.22
C HIS A 212 6.99 10.47 -1.54
N SER A 213 6.25 9.85 -2.47
CA SER A 213 6.78 9.37 -3.76
C SER A 213 7.91 8.35 -3.65
N THR A 214 8.14 7.76 -2.47
CA THR A 214 9.07 6.64 -2.31
C THR A 214 8.41 5.31 -2.66
N ASN A 215 9.22 4.37 -3.15
CA ASN A 215 8.76 3.06 -3.59
C ASN A 215 8.67 2.11 -2.40
N LEU A 216 7.50 1.51 -2.22
CA LEU A 216 7.26 0.38 -1.31
C LEU A 216 6.97 -0.87 -2.13
N THR A 217 7.79 -1.89 -1.96
CA THR A 217 7.67 -3.18 -2.64
C THR A 217 7.25 -4.26 -1.65
N CYS A 218 6.15 -4.96 -1.95
CA CYS A 218 5.82 -6.24 -1.33
C CYS A 218 6.29 -7.35 -2.27
N GLN A 219 7.11 -8.26 -1.75
CA GLN A 219 7.59 -9.45 -2.43
C GLN A 219 7.02 -10.69 -1.75
N VAL A 220 6.45 -11.59 -2.54
CA VAL A 220 5.79 -12.82 -2.08
C VAL A 220 6.42 -14.03 -2.76
N THR A 221 6.92 -14.96 -1.96
CA THR A 221 7.55 -16.19 -2.43
C THR A 221 6.65 -17.38 -2.15
N PHE A 222 6.46 -18.23 -3.17
CA PHE A 222 5.68 -19.46 -3.12
C PHE A 222 6.63 -20.66 -3.03
N PRO A 223 6.96 -21.13 -1.82
CA PRO A 223 8.01 -22.13 -1.62
C PRO A 223 7.68 -23.48 -2.29
N GLY A 224 6.39 -23.84 -2.40
CA GLY A 224 5.96 -25.09 -3.03
C GLY A 224 6.36 -25.24 -4.51
N VAL A 225 6.62 -24.10 -5.18
CA VAL A 225 7.04 -24.06 -6.60
C VAL A 225 8.34 -23.26 -6.82
N GLY A 226 8.83 -22.54 -5.82
CA GLY A 226 10.06 -21.75 -5.92
C GLY A 226 9.93 -20.49 -6.77
N VAL A 227 8.71 -19.94 -6.86
CA VAL A 227 8.44 -18.71 -7.64
C VAL A 227 8.25 -17.52 -6.71
N THR A 228 8.79 -16.37 -7.11
CA THR A 228 8.65 -15.11 -6.37
C THR A 228 7.99 -14.06 -7.25
N MET A 229 7.01 -13.36 -6.68
CA MET A 229 6.30 -12.25 -7.32
C MET A 229 6.40 -11.00 -6.48
N GLU A 230 6.34 -9.83 -7.10
CA GLU A 230 6.43 -8.57 -6.39
C GLU A 230 5.48 -7.49 -6.93
N ARG A 231 5.15 -6.55 -6.06
CA ARG A 231 4.35 -5.36 -6.38
C ARG A 231 4.98 -4.15 -5.73
N THR A 232 5.28 -3.14 -6.55
CA THR A 232 5.83 -1.85 -6.09
C THR A 232 4.83 -0.72 -6.27
N ILE A 233 4.47 -0.04 -5.18
CA ILE A 233 3.64 1.16 -5.20
C ILE A 233 4.45 2.38 -4.76
N GLN A 234 4.02 3.57 -5.18
CA GLN A 234 4.52 4.83 -4.64
C GLN A 234 3.66 5.27 -3.47
N LEU A 235 4.30 5.67 -2.36
CA LEU A 235 3.59 6.16 -1.18
C LEU A 235 3.05 7.57 -1.43
N ASN A 236 1.76 7.75 -1.18
CA ASN A 236 1.12 9.07 -1.14
C ASN A 236 0.88 9.48 0.31
N VAL A 237 1.86 10.16 0.90
CA VAL A 237 1.77 10.70 2.26
C VAL A 237 1.11 12.08 2.20
N SER A 238 0.10 12.31 3.03
CA SER A 238 -0.54 13.59 3.26
C SER A 238 0.12 14.28 4.44
N TRP A 239 0.52 15.54 4.26
CA TRP A 239 1.07 16.36 5.33
C TRP A 239 0.71 17.82 5.13
N MET A 240 0.66 18.54 6.24
CA MET A 240 0.64 19.99 6.27
C MET A 240 1.71 20.36 7.29
N LEU A 241 2.70 21.17 6.91
CA LEU A 241 3.69 21.63 7.88
C LEU A 241 3.02 22.54 8.92
N ARG A 242 2.51 21.95 10.01
CA ARG A 242 2.07 22.69 11.19
C ARG A 242 3.30 23.07 12.00
N LEU A 243 3.26 24.27 12.60
CA LEU A 243 4.21 24.63 13.65
C LEU A 243 4.20 23.53 14.73
N PRO A 244 5.35 23.00 15.16
CA PRO A 244 5.38 22.06 16.26
C PRO A 244 4.78 22.72 17.51
N PRO A 245 3.98 22.00 18.31
CA PRO A 245 3.62 22.45 19.65
C PRO A 245 4.92 22.62 20.44
N LEU A 246 5.15 23.84 20.90
CA LEU A 246 6.19 24.29 21.83
C LEU A 246 6.92 23.14 22.56
N SER A 247 8.10 22.75 22.06
CA SER A 247 9.20 22.09 22.81
C SER A 247 10.31 21.55 21.90
N THR A 248 10.81 22.32 20.93
CA THR A 248 12.18 22.14 20.41
C THR A 248 12.73 23.49 19.90
N PRO A 249 13.93 23.93 20.32
CA PRO A 249 14.47 25.24 19.91
C PRO A 249 14.95 25.33 18.44
N ASP A 250 15.02 24.21 17.70
CA ASP A 250 15.72 24.13 16.40
C ASP A 250 14.88 23.49 15.28
N ALA A 251 13.66 23.99 15.04
CA ALA A 251 12.89 23.62 13.84
C ALA A 251 12.65 24.86 12.95
N PRO A 252 13.03 24.84 11.65
CA PRO A 252 12.82 25.96 10.75
C PRO A 252 11.32 26.12 10.47
N GLN A 253 10.76 27.25 10.89
CA GLN A 253 9.38 27.66 10.63
C GLN A 253 9.19 27.86 9.12
N LYS A 254 8.25 27.16 8.48
CA LYS A 254 8.10 27.21 7.01
C LYS A 254 6.65 27.39 6.54
N VAL A 255 5.96 28.37 7.11
CA VAL A 255 5.01 29.18 6.33
C VAL A 255 5.73 30.48 6.07
N THR A 256 6.11 30.74 4.82
CA THR A 256 6.96 31.88 4.46
C THR A 256 6.14 32.86 3.64
N VAL A 257 6.01 34.08 4.15
CA VAL A 257 5.58 35.20 3.31
C VAL A 257 6.83 35.83 2.72
N SER A 258 6.92 35.82 1.40
CA SER A 258 7.98 36.45 0.62
C SER A 258 7.47 37.75 0.02
N ILE A 259 8.31 38.79 0.06
CA ILE A 259 7.97 40.13 -0.40
C ILE A 259 8.81 40.51 -1.60
N PHE A 260 8.16 41.09 -2.61
CA PHE A 260 8.83 41.85 -3.68
C PHE A 260 8.42 43.32 -3.57
N GLN A 261 9.42 44.20 -3.41
CA GLN A 261 9.22 45.64 -3.22
C GLN A 261 9.75 46.39 -4.45
N GLY A 262 8.86 47.03 -5.24
CA GLY A 262 9.24 47.68 -6.49
C GLY A 262 9.94 46.74 -7.49
N ASN A 263 11.09 47.15 -8.04
CA ASN A 263 11.92 46.37 -8.99
C ASN A 263 12.99 45.50 -8.28
N SER A 264 12.86 45.26 -6.97
CA SER A 264 13.85 44.50 -6.20
C SER A 264 13.59 42.99 -6.31
N THR A 265 14.65 42.23 -6.63
CA THR A 265 14.65 40.75 -6.65
C THR A 265 14.97 40.13 -5.28
N ALA A 266 15.21 40.94 -4.25
CA ALA A 266 15.58 40.46 -2.91
C ALA A 266 14.35 39.92 -2.16
N LEU A 267 14.34 38.60 -1.93
CA LEU A 267 13.27 37.89 -1.24
C LEU A 267 13.42 38.03 0.28
N LYS A 268 12.54 38.81 0.92
CA LYS A 268 12.49 38.92 2.38
C LYS A 268 11.47 37.93 2.94
N ILE A 269 11.93 36.96 3.74
CA ILE A 269 11.06 35.99 4.42
C ILE A 269 10.55 36.62 5.73
N LEU A 270 9.24 36.76 5.85
CA LEU A 270 8.58 37.26 7.05
C LEU A 270 8.10 36.12 7.94
N GLN A 271 8.35 36.24 9.25
CA GLN A 271 7.75 35.41 10.29
C GLN A 271 6.39 35.97 10.72
N ASN A 272 5.62 35.16 11.46
CA ASN A 272 4.33 35.58 12.00
C ASN A 272 4.49 36.81 12.91
N THR A 273 3.60 37.80 12.79
CA THR A 273 3.61 39.08 13.53
C THR A 273 4.73 40.05 13.17
N SER A 274 5.36 39.88 12.01
CA SER A 274 6.38 40.82 11.53
C SER A 274 5.79 42.17 11.10
N SER A 275 6.53 43.26 11.38
CA SER A 275 6.25 44.60 10.89
C SER A 275 6.99 44.87 9.58
N LEU A 276 6.25 45.35 8.58
CA LEU A 276 6.76 45.64 7.25
C LEU A 276 6.68 47.16 6.98
N PRO A 277 7.81 47.88 7.06
CA PRO A 277 7.86 49.28 6.65
C PRO A 277 7.90 49.39 5.11
N VAL A 278 7.03 50.23 4.55
CA VAL A 278 6.95 50.51 3.11
C VAL A 278 6.90 52.03 2.90
N LEU A 279 7.60 52.54 1.90
CA LEU A 279 7.53 53.98 1.57
C LEU A 279 6.22 54.30 0.86
N GLU A 280 5.65 55.47 1.16
CA GLU A 280 4.45 55.94 0.46
C GLU A 280 4.66 55.97 -1.06
N GLY A 281 3.65 55.51 -1.81
CA GLY A 281 3.64 55.48 -3.27
C GLY A 281 4.38 54.29 -3.89
N GLN A 282 4.98 53.40 -3.08
CA GLN A 282 5.68 52.22 -3.58
C GLN A 282 4.71 51.07 -3.88
N ALA A 283 4.95 50.33 -4.97
CA ALA A 283 4.23 49.10 -5.27
C ALA A 283 4.77 47.92 -4.44
N LEU A 284 3.87 47.10 -3.90
CA LEU A 284 4.19 45.95 -3.06
C LEU A 284 3.52 44.68 -3.58
N ARG A 285 4.27 43.59 -3.67
CA ARG A 285 3.74 42.26 -3.98
C ARG A 285 4.08 41.30 -2.85
N LEU A 286 3.05 40.78 -2.19
CA LEU A 286 3.13 39.81 -1.11
C LEU A 286 2.81 38.41 -1.64
N LEU A 287 3.71 37.46 -1.41
CA LEU A 287 3.53 36.06 -1.82
C LEU A 287 3.58 35.16 -0.59
N CYS A 288 2.44 34.54 -0.31
CA CYS A 288 2.30 33.53 0.72
C CYS A 288 2.53 32.16 0.11
N ASP A 289 3.32 31.32 0.79
CA ASP A 289 3.54 29.94 0.42
C ASP A 289 3.41 29.02 1.64
N ALA A 290 2.85 27.83 1.42
CA ALA A 290 2.61 26.83 2.45
C ALA A 290 2.97 25.43 1.94
N ASP A 291 3.92 24.78 2.61
CA ASP A 291 4.38 23.45 2.26
C ASP A 291 3.39 22.37 2.76
N GLY A 292 2.90 21.54 1.85
CA GLY A 292 1.92 20.51 2.15
C GLY A 292 1.54 19.68 0.92
N ASN A 293 1.09 18.45 1.17
CA ASN A 293 0.50 17.57 0.17
C ASN A 293 -0.86 17.06 0.69
N PRO A 294 -1.96 17.26 -0.05
CA PRO A 294 -2.04 18.08 -1.28
C PRO A 294 -1.73 19.57 -1.04
N PRO A 295 -1.47 20.37 -2.08
CA PRO A 295 -1.25 21.81 -1.93
C PRO A 295 -2.43 22.49 -1.22
N ALA A 296 -2.13 23.40 -0.29
CA ALA A 296 -3.16 24.14 0.45
C ALA A 296 -3.78 25.26 -0.41
N HIS A 297 -5.06 25.55 -0.19
CA HIS A 297 -5.73 26.70 -0.78
C HIS A 297 -5.34 27.98 -0.02
N LEU A 298 -4.77 28.95 -0.73
CA LEU A 298 -4.24 30.18 -0.16
C LEU A 298 -5.19 31.36 -0.41
N SER A 299 -5.36 32.21 0.60
CA SER A 299 -6.23 33.39 0.53
C SER A 299 -5.72 34.51 1.42
N TRP A 300 -5.84 35.75 0.97
CA TRP A 300 -5.46 36.95 1.72
C TRP A 300 -6.67 37.65 2.29
N PHE A 301 -6.51 38.21 3.49
CA PHE A 301 -7.49 38.98 4.21
C PHE A 301 -6.88 40.26 4.77
N ARG A 302 -7.72 41.29 4.90
CA ARG A 302 -7.38 42.50 5.63
C ARG A 302 -7.74 42.30 7.11
N GLY A 303 -6.79 42.56 8.00
CA GLY A 303 -6.89 42.28 9.43
C GLY A 303 -6.93 40.78 9.73
N PHE A 304 -7.47 40.43 10.90
CA PHE A 304 -7.78 39.05 11.24
C PHE A 304 -9.18 38.68 10.72
N PRO A 305 -9.30 37.67 9.84
CA PRO A 305 -10.58 37.33 9.24
C PRO A 305 -11.54 36.68 10.23
N ALA A 306 -12.79 37.14 10.25
CA ALA A 306 -13.90 36.37 10.80
C ALA A 306 -14.18 35.12 9.92
N LEU A 307 -14.89 34.11 10.46
CA LEU A 307 -15.15 32.84 9.77
C LEU A 307 -15.72 33.00 8.33
N ASN A 308 -16.55 34.02 8.10
CA ASN A 308 -17.22 34.29 6.81
C ASN A 308 -16.69 35.53 6.08
N ALA A 309 -15.49 36.01 6.44
CA ALA A 309 -14.90 37.14 5.75
C ALA A 309 -14.65 36.82 4.27
N THR A 310 -14.90 37.77 3.38
CA THR A 310 -14.54 37.67 1.97
C THR A 310 -13.05 37.98 1.79
N PRO A 311 -12.28 37.12 1.09
CA PRO A 311 -10.86 37.36 0.87
C PRO A 311 -10.65 38.56 -0.05
N ILE A 312 -9.58 39.32 0.19
CA ILE A 312 -9.12 40.40 -0.70
C ILE A 312 -8.37 39.83 -1.91
N SER A 313 -7.79 38.64 -1.78
CA SER A 313 -7.27 37.85 -2.89
C SER A 313 -7.52 36.38 -2.61
N ASN A 314 -8.04 35.64 -3.59
CA ASN A 314 -8.28 34.21 -3.50
C ASN A 314 -7.08 33.38 -3.99
N THR A 315 -5.89 33.97 -3.97
CA THR A 315 -4.63 33.33 -4.36
C THR A 315 -3.57 33.58 -3.28
N GLY A 316 -2.42 32.91 -3.37
CA GLY A 316 -1.27 33.20 -2.53
C GLY A 316 -0.62 34.57 -2.79
N VAL A 317 -1.04 35.29 -3.83
CA VAL A 317 -0.45 36.57 -4.25
C VAL A 317 -1.40 37.73 -3.94
N LEU A 318 -0.85 38.78 -3.33
CA LEU A 318 -1.52 40.06 -3.11
C LEU A 318 -0.65 41.18 -3.69
N GLU A 319 -1.21 41.94 -4.62
CA GLU A 319 -0.54 43.08 -5.27
C GLU A 319 -1.19 44.38 -4.81
N LEU A 320 -0.36 45.30 -4.31
CA LEU A 320 -0.75 46.66 -3.92
C LEU A 320 -0.01 47.64 -4.82
N SER A 321 -0.73 48.30 -5.71
CA SER A 321 -0.17 49.14 -6.78
C SER A 321 0.51 50.41 -6.25
N GLN A 322 -0.11 51.04 -5.24
CA GLN A 322 0.38 52.23 -4.56
C GLN A 322 0.03 52.10 -3.07
N VAL A 323 1.05 52.03 -2.22
CA VAL A 323 0.86 51.96 -0.77
C VAL A 323 0.75 53.36 -0.20
N GLY A 324 -0.40 53.70 0.39
CA GLY A 324 -0.64 54.93 1.15
C GLY A 324 -1.21 54.63 2.54
N SER A 325 -1.65 55.67 3.25
CA SER A 325 -2.23 55.53 4.60
C SER A 325 -3.47 54.63 4.64
N ALA A 326 -4.20 54.51 3.52
CA ALA A 326 -5.35 53.64 3.39
C ALA A 326 -5.00 52.15 3.30
N GLU A 327 -3.74 51.80 3.06
CA GLU A 327 -3.23 50.42 2.98
C GLU A 327 -2.54 49.99 4.28
N GLU A 328 -2.36 50.91 5.23
CA GLU A 328 -1.80 50.62 6.55
C GLU A 328 -2.69 49.64 7.33
N GLY A 329 -2.04 48.75 8.10
CA GLY A 329 -2.71 47.81 8.98
C GLY A 329 -2.31 46.35 8.79
N GLY A 330 -3.09 45.46 9.39
CA GLY A 330 -2.83 44.02 9.37
C GLY A 330 -3.24 43.36 8.06
N PHE A 331 -2.42 42.44 7.56
CA PHE A 331 -2.76 41.52 6.48
C PHE A 331 -2.55 40.10 6.96
N THR A 332 -3.50 39.22 6.66
CA THR A 332 -3.45 37.82 7.05
C THR A 332 -3.53 36.93 5.83
N CYS A 333 -2.55 36.05 5.65
CA CYS A 333 -2.66 34.95 4.72
C CYS A 333 -3.21 33.72 5.46
N ARG A 334 -4.24 33.09 4.87
CA ARG A 334 -4.82 31.84 5.33
C ARG A 334 -4.51 30.74 4.33
N ALA A 335 -3.88 29.68 4.83
CA ALA A 335 -3.68 28.42 4.13
C ALA A 335 -4.69 27.39 4.64
N GLN A 336 -5.51 26.85 3.74
CA GLN A 336 -6.56 25.88 4.05
C GLN A 336 -6.21 24.53 3.41
N HIS A 337 -6.09 23.50 4.24
CA HIS A 337 -5.69 22.14 3.86
C HIS A 337 -6.70 21.11 4.41
N PRO A 338 -6.86 19.91 3.81
CA PRO A 338 -7.74 18.88 4.35
C PRO A 338 -7.44 18.48 5.80
N LEU A 339 -6.16 18.52 6.20
CA LEU A 339 -5.74 18.25 7.58
C LEU A 339 -6.00 19.43 8.54
N GLY A 340 -6.30 20.63 8.04
CA GLY A 340 -6.70 21.81 8.81
C GLY A 340 -6.25 23.14 8.19
N SER A 341 -6.33 24.23 8.96
CA SER A 341 -5.95 25.57 8.49
C SER A 341 -4.80 26.16 9.30
N LEU A 342 -3.92 26.89 8.61
CA LEU A 342 -2.87 27.74 9.19
C LEU A 342 -3.08 29.18 8.73
N GLN A 343 -2.66 30.12 9.57
CA GLN A 343 -2.74 31.55 9.28
C GLN A 343 -1.44 32.23 9.70
N ILE A 344 -1.04 33.22 8.92
CA ILE A 344 0.10 34.09 9.23
C ILE A 344 -0.32 35.54 9.02
N SER A 345 0.00 36.40 9.99
CA SER A 345 -0.37 37.82 9.94
C SER A 345 0.88 38.69 9.94
N LEU A 346 0.81 39.79 9.21
CA LEU A 346 1.85 40.83 9.12
C LEU A 346 1.21 42.20 9.27
N SER A 347 1.95 43.17 9.81
CA SER A 347 1.50 44.55 9.97
C SER A 347 2.28 45.44 9.03
N LEU A 348 1.58 46.07 8.09
CA LEU A 348 2.17 47.03 7.15
C LEU A 348 2.15 48.43 7.76
N PHE A 349 3.30 49.11 7.72
CA PHE A 349 3.50 50.46 8.22
C PHE A 349 4.04 51.36 7.11
N VAL A 350 3.44 52.54 6.93
CA VAL A 350 3.85 53.47 5.86
C VAL A 350 4.83 54.50 6.40
N GLN A 351 5.98 54.64 5.74
CA GLN A 351 6.97 55.66 6.06
C GLN A 351 6.85 56.85 5.12
N TRP A 352 6.70 58.04 5.72
CA TRP A 352 6.80 59.31 5.01
C TRP A 352 8.25 59.73 4.84
N LYS A 353 8.59 60.22 3.65
CA LYS A 353 9.78 61.08 3.51
C LYS A 353 9.42 62.46 4.08
N PRO A 354 10.19 63.00 5.04
CA PRO A 354 10.03 64.40 5.40
C PRO A 354 10.39 65.25 4.17
N GLU A 355 9.40 65.96 3.63
CA GLU A 355 9.66 66.98 2.62
C GLU A 355 10.60 68.02 3.21
N GLY A 356 11.69 68.29 2.49
CA GLY A 356 12.80 69.11 2.95
C GLY A 356 12.31 70.45 3.47
N GLY A 357 12.40 70.63 4.79
CA GLY A 357 12.29 71.93 5.42
C GLY A 357 13.30 72.87 4.77
N VAL A 358 12.77 73.96 4.21
CA VAL A 358 13.54 75.10 3.73
C VAL A 358 14.50 75.50 4.85
N GLY A 359 15.79 75.21 4.64
CA GLY A 359 16.87 75.59 5.52
C GLY A 359 17.04 77.11 5.49
N GLY A 360 16.28 77.80 6.35
CA GLY A 360 16.55 79.18 6.73
C GLY A 360 17.87 79.22 7.49
N VAL A 361 18.94 79.54 6.79
CA VAL A 361 20.22 79.94 7.37
C VAL A 361 19.98 81.21 8.18
N LEU A 362 19.97 81.10 9.51
CA LEU A 362 20.24 82.24 10.39
C LEU A 362 21.42 81.86 11.28
N GLY A 363 22.49 82.63 11.11
CA GLY A 363 23.81 82.40 11.66
C GLY A 363 23.84 82.33 13.18
N ALA A 364 24.85 81.61 13.66
CA ALA A 364 25.29 81.61 15.02
C ALA A 364 25.56 83.04 15.51
N VAL A 365 24.91 83.42 16.62
CA VAL A 365 25.42 84.43 17.54
C VAL A 365 25.45 83.79 18.93
N TRP A 366 26.66 83.76 19.47
CA TRP A 366 27.08 83.19 20.74
C TRP A 366 26.21 83.64 21.92
N GLY A 367 25.76 82.69 22.75
CA GLY A 367 25.10 82.95 24.03
C GLY A 367 25.72 82.09 25.13
N ALA A 368 26.90 82.48 25.60
CA ALA A 368 27.42 82.03 26.89
C ALA A 368 26.59 82.70 28.00
N GLY A 369 26.04 81.91 28.93
CA GLY A 369 25.48 82.46 30.17
C GLY A 369 24.08 81.99 30.57
N THR A 370 23.77 80.70 30.55
CA THR A 370 22.57 80.16 31.22
C THR A 370 22.78 78.85 31.98
N THR A 371 24.04 78.46 32.23
CA THR A 371 24.36 77.31 33.10
C THR A 371 24.74 77.71 34.54
N ALA A 372 24.72 79.00 34.90
CA ALA A 372 25.04 79.45 36.26
C ALA A 372 23.81 79.56 37.20
N LEU A 373 22.59 79.66 36.68
CA LEU A 373 21.37 79.84 37.50
C LEU A 373 20.75 78.53 37.98
N VAL A 374 21.01 77.40 37.31
CA VAL A 374 20.47 76.09 37.74
C VAL A 374 21.32 75.46 38.86
N PHE A 375 22.63 75.74 38.92
CA PHE A 375 23.50 75.26 40.01
C PHE A 375 23.30 76.01 41.34
N LEU A 376 22.79 77.25 41.31
CA LEU A 376 22.48 78.01 42.53
C LEU A 376 21.16 77.57 43.19
N CYS A 377 20.20 77.03 42.43
CA CYS A 377 18.93 76.51 43.00
C CYS A 377 19.08 75.13 43.65
N VAL A 378 19.95 74.25 43.16
CA VAL A 378 20.18 72.92 43.78
C VAL A 378 21.05 73.03 45.04
N GLY A 379 21.96 74.01 45.10
CA GLY A 379 22.79 74.28 46.28
C GLY A 379 22.02 74.87 47.48
N PHE A 380 20.95 75.64 47.24
CA PHE A 380 20.14 76.21 48.33
C PHE A 380 19.19 75.19 48.96
N ILE A 381 18.68 74.22 48.18
CA ILE A 381 17.79 73.16 48.69
C ILE A 381 18.56 72.17 49.59
N PHE A 382 19.83 71.87 49.28
CA PHE A 382 20.65 70.99 50.13
C PHE A 382 21.05 71.63 51.46
N ARG A 383 21.20 72.96 51.55
CA ARG A 383 21.50 73.64 52.82
C ARG A 383 20.30 73.81 53.75
N VAL A 384 19.07 73.80 53.23
CA VAL A 384 17.84 73.90 54.05
C VAL A 384 17.45 72.54 54.66
N ILE A 385 17.80 71.43 54.02
CA ILE A 385 17.50 70.08 54.55
C ILE A 385 18.52 69.63 55.61
N SER A 386 19.76 70.12 55.57
CA SER A 386 20.79 69.79 56.59
C SER A 386 20.68 70.59 57.90
N THR A 387 19.88 71.67 57.94
CA THR A 387 19.64 72.47 59.17
C THR A 387 18.35 72.08 59.90
N SER A 388 17.49 71.24 59.30
CA SER A 388 16.27 70.73 59.94
C SER A 388 16.46 69.38 60.67
N SER A 389 17.64 68.75 60.61
CA SER A 389 17.95 67.48 61.29
C SER A 389 18.92 67.62 62.46
N ARG A 390 19.10 68.84 62.99
CA ARG A 390 19.90 69.16 64.18
C ARG A 390 19.13 70.11 65.10
N GLU A 391 17.90 69.73 65.43
CA GLU A 391 17.15 70.21 66.59
C GLU A 391 16.02 69.19 66.85
N ALA A 392 16.41 68.08 67.50
CA ALA A 392 15.59 67.17 68.28
C ALA A 392 16.48 66.59 69.38
#